data_AF-X0VQ54-F1
#
_entry.id   AF-X0VQ54-F1
#
_cell.length_a   1.000
_cell.length_b   1.000
_cell.length_c   1.000
_cell.angle_alpha   90.00
_cell.angle_beta   90.00
_cell.angle_gamma   90.00
#
_symmetry.space_group_name_H-M   'P 1'
#
loop_
_entity.id
_entity.type
_entity.pdbx_description
1 polymer ?
#
loop_
_entity_poly.entity_id
_entity_poly.type
_entity_poly.pdbx_seq_one_letter_code
_entity_poly.pdbx_strand_id
1 'polypeptide(L)'
;FYVDSEVATAGDGTSWTNAVRTLQEGINKCVANNGDFVYVAQEHAENIASAVALDFDCPGITIVGHGSGEDQPEISFTAGATSLGTISAADVTIYNIRFLGAFTDGITKAIDITANGDGARILCCEFRETDNTMELLVMINVAVNADELVFAGNRFIGTDSADPTDAIVFAGASNKTIVQSNTFIGTWSDCVIDGTVALSTGLNIIDNHVVNLDSTGKTIQFHTSTTGSVIGNKCYGNGSTFAIVADSMFVCPISN
;
A
#
# COMPACT_ATOMS: atom_id res chain seq x y z
N PHE A 1 5.35 -8.36 19.84
CA PHE A 1 3.96 -8.62 20.25
C PHE A 1 3.30 -9.58 19.30
N TYR A 2 2.32 -10.33 19.79
CA TYR A 2 1.55 -11.32 19.02
C TYR A 2 0.09 -10.87 18.94
N VAL A 3 -0.46 -10.92 17.73
CA VAL A 3 -1.82 -10.50 17.38
C VAL A 3 -2.55 -11.68 16.75
N ASP A 4 -3.72 -12.02 17.26
CA ASP A 4 -4.54 -13.12 16.77
C ASP A 4 -6.01 -12.82 17.07
N SER A 5 -6.86 -12.81 16.05
CA SER A 5 -8.29 -12.48 16.19
C SER A 5 -9.09 -13.64 16.77
N GLU A 6 -8.54 -14.86 16.72
CA GLU A 6 -9.19 -16.10 17.12
C GLU A 6 -9.04 -16.42 18.61
N VAL A 7 -8.17 -15.70 19.34
CA VAL A 7 -8.06 -15.90 20.78
C VAL A 7 -9.38 -15.55 21.48
N ALA A 8 -9.81 -16.44 22.38
CA ALA A 8 -11.07 -16.27 23.11
C ALA A 8 -11.10 -14.98 23.94
N THR A 9 -9.96 -14.62 24.53
CA THR A 9 -9.78 -13.43 25.36
C THR A 9 -8.45 -12.78 25.02
N ALA A 10 -8.43 -11.45 24.82
CA ALA A 10 -7.20 -10.71 24.60
C ALA A 10 -6.24 -10.86 25.79
N GLY A 11 -4.98 -11.20 25.50
CA GLY A 11 -3.91 -11.29 26.48
C GLY A 11 -3.00 -10.05 26.49
N ASP A 12 -1.76 -10.25 26.92
CA ASP A 12 -0.76 -9.18 27.04
C ASP A 12 0.11 -8.98 25.78
N GLY A 13 -0.09 -9.80 24.74
CA GLY A 13 0.63 -9.78 23.48
C GLY A 13 2.03 -10.39 23.54
N THR A 14 2.39 -11.13 24.60
CA THR A 14 3.76 -11.67 24.78
C THR A 14 3.98 -13.08 24.21
N SER A 15 2.91 -13.77 23.82
CA SER A 15 2.94 -15.09 23.16
C SER A 15 1.66 -15.28 22.34
N TRP A 16 1.61 -16.28 21.44
CA TRP A 16 0.38 -16.65 20.73
C TRP A 16 -0.79 -17.00 21.67
N THR A 17 -0.53 -17.71 22.77
CA THR A 17 -1.58 -18.03 23.78
C THR A 17 -2.13 -16.77 24.46
N ASN A 18 -1.30 -15.74 24.61
CA ASN A 18 -1.68 -14.47 25.22
C ASN A 18 -1.73 -13.34 24.19
N ALA A 19 -2.05 -13.62 22.92
CA ALA A 19 -2.07 -12.61 21.89
C ALA A 19 -3.12 -11.52 22.18
N VAL A 20 -2.88 -10.31 21.69
CA VAL A 20 -3.94 -9.30 21.60
C VAL A 20 -4.82 -9.59 20.39
N ARG A 21 -6.00 -8.98 20.31
CA ARG A 21 -7.01 -9.34 19.31
C ARG A 21 -6.95 -8.50 18.05
N THR A 22 -6.37 -7.31 18.12
CA THR A 22 -6.29 -6.37 16.99
C THR A 22 -4.85 -5.98 16.72
N LEU A 23 -4.57 -5.65 15.47
CA LEU A 23 -3.28 -5.14 15.03
C LEU A 23 -2.94 -3.83 15.77
N GLN A 24 -3.91 -2.94 15.95
CA GLN A 24 -3.69 -1.70 16.69
C GLN A 24 -3.33 -1.94 18.16
N GLU A 25 -3.96 -2.90 18.85
CA GLU A 25 -3.54 -3.29 20.21
C GLU A 25 -2.09 -3.78 20.25
N GLY A 26 -1.62 -4.43 19.16
CA GLY A 26 -0.24 -4.89 19.02
C GLY A 26 0.73 -3.71 18.85
N ILE A 27 0.38 -2.76 17.98
CA ILE A 27 1.15 -1.53 17.72
C ILE A 27 1.24 -0.68 19.00
N ASN A 28 0.13 -0.51 19.72
CA ASN A 28 0.05 0.27 20.96
C ASN A 28 0.93 -0.26 22.10
N LYS A 29 1.43 -1.51 21.99
CA LYS A 29 2.36 -2.11 22.95
C LYS A 29 3.82 -1.83 22.60
N CYS A 30 4.11 -1.42 21.36
CA CYS A 30 5.45 -1.15 20.91
C CYS A 30 6.06 0.09 21.58
N VAL A 31 7.37 0.06 21.70
CA VAL A 31 8.21 1.17 22.13
C VAL A 31 8.98 1.69 20.94
N ALA A 32 8.89 3.00 20.72
CA ALA A 32 9.56 3.72 19.64
C ALA A 32 11.04 3.33 19.53
N ASN A 33 11.46 2.92 18.32
CA ASN A 33 12.84 2.59 17.95
C ASN A 33 13.48 1.47 18.80
N ASN A 34 12.68 0.63 19.45
CA ASN A 34 13.17 -0.51 20.23
C ASN A 34 13.44 -1.75 19.36
N GLY A 35 13.13 -1.69 18.06
CA GLY A 35 13.21 -2.84 17.16
C GLY A 35 12.10 -3.86 17.42
N ASP A 36 10.94 -3.39 17.86
CA ASP A 36 9.81 -4.26 18.20
C ASP A 36 9.19 -4.88 16.94
N PHE A 37 8.86 -6.16 17.05
CA PHE A 37 8.13 -6.91 16.02
C PHE A 37 6.69 -7.14 16.46
N VAL A 38 5.72 -6.91 15.58
CA VAL A 38 4.31 -7.29 15.74
C VAL A 38 4.02 -8.45 14.79
N TYR A 39 3.87 -9.65 15.34
CA TYR A 39 3.53 -10.85 14.59
C TYR A 39 2.02 -11.01 14.54
N VAL A 40 1.46 -11.11 13.33
CA VAL A 40 0.03 -11.29 13.09
C VAL A 40 -0.20 -12.75 12.68
N ALA A 41 -1.07 -13.45 13.41
CA ALA A 41 -1.33 -14.87 13.21
C ALA A 41 -1.88 -15.16 11.81
N GLN A 42 -1.64 -16.38 11.31
CA GLN A 42 -2.35 -16.85 10.11
C GLN A 42 -3.86 -16.76 10.31
N GLU A 43 -4.59 -16.53 9.23
CA GLU A 43 -6.06 -16.43 9.24
C GLU A 43 -6.62 -15.35 10.18
N HIS A 44 -5.77 -14.47 10.75
CA HIS A 44 -6.23 -13.32 11.51
C HIS A 44 -7.07 -12.43 10.61
N ALA A 45 -8.29 -12.12 11.05
CA ALA A 45 -9.23 -11.29 10.33
C ALA A 45 -9.71 -10.13 11.22
N GLU A 46 -9.47 -8.90 10.78
CA GLU A 46 -9.87 -7.69 11.49
C GLU A 46 -10.64 -6.74 10.56
N ASN A 47 -11.74 -6.17 11.08
CA ASN A 47 -12.52 -5.15 10.39
C ASN A 47 -12.18 -3.76 10.94
N ILE A 48 -11.74 -2.87 10.06
CA ILE A 48 -11.48 -1.46 10.36
C ILE A 48 -12.71 -0.66 9.96
N ALA A 49 -13.53 -0.34 10.95
CA ALA A 49 -14.87 0.23 10.77
C ALA A 49 -14.97 1.74 11.10
N SER A 50 -13.85 2.44 11.26
CA SER A 50 -13.82 3.89 11.47
C SER A 50 -12.52 4.52 11.01
N ALA A 51 -12.57 5.80 10.64
CA ALA A 51 -11.42 6.58 10.17
C ALA A 51 -10.20 6.48 11.10
N VAL A 52 -9.02 6.26 10.53
CA VAL A 52 -7.73 6.22 11.24
C VAL A 52 -7.71 5.21 12.42
N ALA A 53 -8.56 4.18 12.38
CA ALA A 53 -8.60 3.19 13.44
C ALA A 53 -7.40 2.21 13.38
N LEU A 54 -6.74 2.12 12.23
CA LEU A 54 -5.44 1.48 12.09
C LEU A 54 -4.38 2.57 11.84
N ASP A 55 -3.55 2.82 12.84
CA ASP A 55 -2.48 3.81 12.82
C ASP A 55 -1.15 3.17 13.21
N PHE A 56 -0.22 3.14 12.26
CA PHE A 56 1.15 2.70 12.49
C PHE A 56 1.96 3.89 13.02
N ASP A 57 1.72 4.23 14.29
CA ASP A 57 2.17 5.45 14.97
C ASP A 57 3.41 5.28 15.86
N CYS A 58 3.97 4.08 15.91
CA CYS A 58 5.18 3.79 16.66
C CYS A 58 6.38 3.62 15.71
N PRO A 59 7.41 4.49 15.78
CA PRO A 59 8.51 4.47 14.82
C PRO A 59 9.43 3.26 15.03
N GLY A 60 10.02 2.78 13.93
CA GLY A 60 11.05 1.72 13.95
C GLY A 60 10.53 0.33 14.29
N ILE A 61 9.23 0.06 14.05
CA ILE A 61 8.61 -1.25 14.28
C ILE A 61 8.52 -2.08 12.99
N THR A 62 8.41 -3.40 13.12
CA THR A 62 8.15 -4.30 12.00
C THR A 62 6.90 -5.14 12.25
N ILE A 63 5.93 -5.06 11.36
CA ILE A 63 4.70 -5.87 11.34
C ILE A 63 4.93 -7.03 10.38
N VAL A 64 4.70 -8.26 10.85
CA VAL A 64 4.91 -9.49 10.09
C VAL A 64 3.66 -10.34 10.13
N GLY A 65 2.98 -10.47 9.00
CA GLY A 65 1.91 -11.45 8.83
C GLY A 65 2.44 -12.86 8.63
N HIS A 66 1.81 -13.83 9.28
CA HIS A 66 2.06 -15.26 9.09
C HIS A 66 1.01 -15.88 8.19
N GLY A 67 1.40 -16.91 7.41
CA GLY A 67 0.50 -17.56 6.46
C GLY A 67 0.78 -17.16 5.01
N SER A 68 0.01 -17.74 4.09
CA SER A 68 0.18 -17.55 2.65
C SER A 68 -1.12 -17.84 1.92
N GLY A 69 -1.32 -17.25 0.74
CA GLY A 69 -2.57 -17.43 0.01
C GLY A 69 -3.73 -16.86 0.81
N GLU A 70 -4.77 -17.67 1.02
CA GLU A 70 -5.94 -17.28 1.83
C GLU A 70 -5.68 -17.31 3.33
N ASP A 71 -4.61 -17.97 3.78
CA ASP A 71 -4.25 -18.01 5.20
C ASP A 71 -3.44 -16.76 5.63
N GLN A 72 -3.14 -15.85 4.69
CA GLN A 72 -2.48 -14.57 4.99
C GLN A 72 -3.40 -13.72 5.88
N PRO A 73 -2.88 -12.94 6.85
CA PRO A 73 -3.71 -12.13 7.71
C PRO A 73 -4.43 -11.05 6.89
N GLU A 74 -5.70 -10.87 7.21
CA GLU A 74 -6.62 -10.03 6.45
C GLU A 74 -7.12 -8.87 7.29
N ILE A 75 -6.92 -7.66 6.77
CA ILE A 75 -7.46 -6.41 7.30
C ILE A 75 -8.49 -5.90 6.32
N SER A 76 -9.76 -5.96 6.71
CA SER A 76 -10.90 -5.51 5.90
C SER A 76 -11.29 -4.08 6.26
N PHE A 77 -11.31 -3.21 5.26
CA PHE A 77 -11.73 -1.82 5.38
C PHE A 77 -13.23 -1.72 5.11
N THR A 78 -14.03 -1.47 6.16
CA THR A 78 -15.50 -1.64 6.11
C THR A 78 -16.27 -0.34 6.39
N ALA A 79 -15.63 0.82 6.28
CA ALA A 79 -16.27 2.12 6.52
C ALA A 79 -15.78 3.20 5.54
N GLY A 80 -16.70 4.09 5.14
CA GLY A 80 -16.36 5.26 4.34
C GLY A 80 -15.54 6.27 5.14
N ALA A 81 -14.31 6.53 4.71
CA ALA A 81 -13.42 7.50 5.31
C ALA A 81 -12.38 8.01 4.30
N THR A 82 -11.75 9.13 4.63
CA THR A 82 -10.61 9.64 3.86
C THR A 82 -9.43 8.68 3.89
N SER A 83 -9.18 8.05 5.04
CA SER A 83 -8.27 6.92 5.19
C SER A 83 -8.71 6.04 6.36
N LEU A 84 -8.46 4.73 6.25
CA LEU A 84 -8.70 3.77 7.33
C LEU A 84 -7.40 3.24 7.93
N GLY A 85 -6.36 3.06 7.11
CA GLY A 85 -5.00 2.83 7.57
C GLY A 85 -4.11 4.06 7.36
N THR A 86 -3.28 4.39 8.36
CA THR A 86 -2.36 5.53 8.31
C THR A 86 -0.97 5.10 8.79
N ILE A 87 0.09 5.44 8.05
CA ILE A 87 1.47 5.36 8.55
C ILE A 87 1.87 6.76 9.00
N SER A 88 1.89 6.96 10.32
CA SER A 88 2.13 8.26 10.95
C SER A 88 3.48 8.35 11.69
N ALA A 89 4.30 7.31 11.59
CA ALA A 89 5.64 7.25 12.17
C ALA A 89 6.68 6.70 11.17
N ALA A 90 7.94 7.08 11.41
CA ALA A 90 9.05 6.74 10.55
C ALA A 90 9.50 5.28 10.72
N ASP A 91 10.17 4.74 9.71
CA ASP A 91 10.84 3.43 9.72
C ASP A 91 9.91 2.25 10.06
N VAL A 92 8.62 2.38 9.76
CA VAL A 92 7.64 1.29 9.89
C VAL A 92 7.78 0.31 8.72
N THR A 93 7.94 -0.97 9.02
CA THR A 93 7.88 -2.03 8.01
C THR A 93 6.61 -2.86 8.17
N ILE A 94 5.86 -3.05 7.09
CA ILE A 94 4.69 -3.93 7.01
C ILE A 94 5.02 -5.04 6.02
N TYR A 95 4.93 -6.29 6.47
CA TYR A 95 5.26 -7.46 5.67
C TYR A 95 4.10 -8.48 5.67
N ASN A 96 3.73 -8.96 4.47
CA ASN A 96 2.84 -10.11 4.28
C ASN A 96 1.45 -9.95 4.91
N ILE A 97 0.80 -8.79 4.71
CA ILE A 97 -0.60 -8.53 5.12
C ILE A 97 -1.47 -8.33 3.87
N ARG A 98 -2.72 -8.80 3.93
CA ARG A 98 -3.76 -8.54 2.93
C ARG A 98 -4.67 -7.42 3.42
N PHE A 99 -4.82 -6.38 2.62
CA PHE A 99 -5.73 -5.26 2.83
C PHE A 99 -6.89 -5.36 1.83
N LEU A 100 -8.12 -5.46 2.34
CA LEU A 100 -9.32 -5.60 1.52
C LEU A 100 -10.19 -4.35 1.54
N GLY A 101 -10.62 -3.91 0.36
CA GLY A 101 -11.75 -2.99 0.22
C GLY A 101 -13.06 -3.74 0.43
N ALA A 102 -13.83 -3.35 1.46
CA ALA A 102 -15.07 -4.04 1.86
C ALA A 102 -16.17 -3.05 2.28
N PHE A 103 -16.15 -1.84 1.70
CA PHE A 103 -17.14 -0.81 1.95
C PHE A 103 -17.79 -0.35 0.65
N THR A 104 -19.11 -0.48 0.56
CA THR A 104 -19.91 0.03 -0.57
C THR A 104 -19.75 1.54 -0.69
N ASP A 105 -19.63 2.05 -1.92
CA ASP A 105 -19.32 3.46 -2.27
C ASP A 105 -17.84 3.83 -2.16
N GLY A 106 -16.98 2.85 -1.85
CA GLY A 106 -15.53 2.98 -1.91
C GLY A 106 -14.90 3.73 -0.74
N ILE A 107 -13.59 3.55 -0.59
CA ILE A 107 -12.76 4.21 0.42
C ILE A 107 -11.76 5.12 -0.30
N THR A 108 -11.59 6.36 0.17
CA THR A 108 -10.73 7.32 -0.52
C THR A 108 -9.28 6.87 -0.54
N LYS A 109 -8.73 6.41 0.60
CA LYS A 109 -7.36 5.89 0.71
C LYS A 109 -7.32 4.66 1.61
N ALA A 110 -6.76 3.55 1.14
CA ALA A 110 -6.58 2.36 1.96
C ALA A 110 -5.47 2.61 3.01
N ILE A 111 -4.28 2.98 2.53
CA ILE A 111 -3.14 3.39 3.36
C ILE A 111 -2.74 4.83 3.01
N ASP A 112 -2.69 5.69 4.02
CA ASP A 112 -2.17 7.05 3.92
C ASP A 112 -0.82 7.17 4.63
N ILE A 113 0.25 7.37 3.87
CA ILE A 113 1.59 7.63 4.41
C ILE A 113 1.74 9.13 4.58
N THR A 114 1.78 9.56 5.84
CA THR A 114 1.86 10.99 6.19
C THR A 114 3.29 11.52 6.06
N ALA A 115 3.46 12.83 6.25
CA ALA A 115 4.78 13.48 6.27
C ALA A 115 5.74 12.98 7.37
N ASN A 116 5.26 12.16 8.31
CA ASN A 116 6.10 11.52 9.33
C ASN A 116 6.43 10.05 8.98
N GLY A 117 5.93 9.54 7.85
CA GLY A 117 6.07 8.15 7.42
C GLY A 117 7.37 7.86 6.67
N ASP A 118 8.40 8.69 6.83
CA ASP A 118 9.71 8.51 6.18
C ASP A 118 10.26 7.10 6.42
N GLY A 119 10.89 6.53 5.40
CA GLY A 119 11.54 5.21 5.49
C GLY A 119 10.56 4.03 5.57
N ALA A 120 9.25 4.26 5.45
CA ALA A 120 8.26 3.18 5.51
C ALA A 120 8.46 2.14 4.40
N ARG A 121 8.22 0.87 4.74
CA ARG A 121 8.40 -0.27 3.85
C ARG A 121 7.13 -1.11 3.83
N ILE A 122 6.51 -1.23 2.66
CA ILE A 122 5.38 -2.14 2.44
C ILE A 122 5.86 -3.26 1.53
N LEU A 123 5.93 -4.47 2.08
CA LEU A 123 6.66 -5.59 1.50
C LEU A 123 5.77 -6.83 1.41
N CYS A 124 5.73 -7.47 0.25
CA CYS A 124 4.98 -8.74 0.06
C CYS A 124 3.51 -8.68 0.53
N CYS A 125 2.90 -7.51 0.55
CA CYS A 125 1.51 -7.30 0.92
C CYS A 125 0.59 -7.43 -0.29
N GLU A 126 -0.70 -7.63 -0.03
CA GLU A 126 -1.74 -7.59 -1.06
C GLU A 126 -2.75 -6.48 -0.74
N PHE A 127 -3.11 -5.70 -1.74
CA PHE A 127 -4.24 -4.78 -1.73
C PHE A 127 -5.25 -5.32 -2.74
N ARG A 128 -6.48 -5.56 -2.30
CA ARG A 128 -7.49 -6.18 -3.15
C ARG A 128 -8.86 -5.55 -2.95
N GLU A 129 -9.48 -5.19 -4.06
CA GLU A 129 -10.90 -4.86 -4.10
C GLU A 129 -11.72 -6.15 -4.14
N THR A 130 -12.88 -6.15 -3.47
CA THR A 130 -13.73 -7.36 -3.35
C THR A 130 -14.93 -7.35 -4.28
N ASP A 131 -15.36 -6.18 -4.74
CA ASP A 131 -16.54 -5.97 -5.57
C ASP A 131 -16.39 -4.65 -6.34
N ASN A 132 -17.12 -4.49 -7.45
CA ASN A 132 -17.07 -3.27 -8.26
C ASN A 132 -17.68 -2.04 -7.57
N THR A 133 -18.34 -2.21 -6.43
CA THR A 133 -18.83 -1.12 -5.57
C THR A 133 -18.02 -0.96 -4.28
N MET A 134 -17.06 -1.86 -4.03
CA MET A 134 -16.23 -1.88 -2.82
C MET A 134 -14.78 -1.55 -3.13
N GLU A 135 -14.60 -0.37 -3.70
CA GLU A 135 -13.36 0.11 -4.27
C GLU A 135 -12.38 0.63 -3.21
N LEU A 136 -11.09 0.51 -3.50
CA LEU A 136 -10.05 1.28 -2.84
C LEU A 136 -9.63 2.36 -3.84
N LEU A 137 -10.30 3.52 -3.80
CA LEU A 137 -10.10 4.60 -4.78
C LEU A 137 -8.62 4.95 -4.94
N VAL A 138 -7.89 4.96 -3.82
CA VAL A 138 -6.43 4.95 -3.78
C VAL A 138 -5.96 3.85 -2.84
N MET A 139 -5.15 2.91 -3.31
CA MET A 139 -4.62 1.85 -2.43
C MET A 139 -3.52 2.39 -1.51
N ILE A 140 -2.56 3.16 -2.04
CA ILE A 140 -1.53 3.84 -1.26
C ILE A 140 -1.44 5.30 -1.66
N ASN A 141 -1.60 6.20 -0.69
CA ASN A 141 -1.31 7.62 -0.82
C ASN A 141 0.00 7.97 -0.12
N VAL A 142 0.84 8.76 -0.79
CA VAL A 142 2.09 9.30 -0.25
C VAL A 142 1.96 10.81 -0.15
N ALA A 143 1.95 11.32 1.09
CA ALA A 143 1.91 12.75 1.37
C ALA A 143 3.26 13.44 1.04
N VAL A 144 3.23 14.77 1.06
CA VAL A 144 4.46 15.58 0.92
C VAL A 144 5.42 15.32 2.07
N ASN A 145 6.72 15.25 1.76
CA ASN A 145 7.80 14.95 2.71
C ASN A 145 7.72 13.55 3.31
N ALA A 146 7.15 12.57 2.60
CA ALA A 146 7.31 11.16 2.91
C ALA A 146 8.36 10.57 1.95
N ASP A 147 9.59 10.44 2.43
CA ASP A 147 10.79 10.11 1.67
C ASP A 147 11.33 8.71 2.01
N GLU A 148 12.24 8.22 1.17
CA GLU A 148 12.99 6.97 1.36
C GLU A 148 12.10 5.72 1.52
N LEU A 149 10.93 5.74 0.89
CA LEU A 149 9.94 4.67 0.98
C LEU A 149 10.34 3.47 0.10
N VAL A 150 9.89 2.27 0.49
CA VAL A 150 10.05 1.07 -0.33
C VAL A 150 8.73 0.31 -0.44
N PHE A 151 8.23 0.17 -1.66
CA PHE A 151 7.11 -0.72 -1.98
C PHE A 151 7.66 -1.86 -2.83
N ALA A 152 7.77 -3.06 -2.27
CA ALA A 152 8.39 -4.18 -2.96
C ALA A 152 7.66 -5.52 -2.84
N GLY A 153 7.53 -6.22 -3.97
CA GLY A 153 6.95 -7.57 -4.01
C GLY A 153 5.45 -7.62 -3.68
N ASN A 154 4.75 -6.48 -3.70
CA ASN A 154 3.34 -6.39 -3.38
C ASN A 154 2.45 -6.74 -4.58
N ARG A 155 1.19 -7.03 -4.29
CA ARG A 155 0.13 -7.25 -5.28
C ARG A 155 -0.98 -6.21 -5.09
N PHE A 156 -1.33 -5.50 -6.15
CA PHE A 156 -2.43 -4.53 -6.19
C PHE A 156 -3.46 -5.03 -7.19
N ILE A 157 -4.62 -5.45 -6.70
CA ILE A 157 -5.64 -6.16 -7.47
C ILE A 157 -6.95 -5.37 -7.40
N GLY A 158 -7.24 -4.61 -8.45
CA GLY A 158 -8.55 -3.99 -8.65
C GLY A 158 -9.53 -4.96 -9.31
N THR A 159 -10.79 -4.55 -9.42
CA THR A 159 -11.79 -5.29 -10.22
C THR A 159 -11.79 -4.83 -11.70
N ASP A 160 -12.51 -5.55 -12.57
CA ASP A 160 -12.53 -5.29 -14.02
C ASP A 160 -13.56 -4.22 -14.46
N SER A 161 -14.32 -3.66 -13.51
CA SER A 161 -15.39 -2.68 -13.81
C SER A 161 -15.58 -1.62 -12.73
N ALA A 162 -14.62 -1.52 -11.81
CA ALA A 162 -14.55 -0.42 -10.86
C ALA A 162 -13.80 0.75 -11.51
N ASP A 163 -14.00 1.97 -11.03
CA ASP A 163 -13.24 3.15 -11.47
C ASP A 163 -12.35 3.70 -10.33
N PRO A 164 -11.52 2.87 -9.63
CA PRO A 164 -10.57 3.40 -8.68
C PRO A 164 -9.66 4.43 -9.37
N THR A 165 -9.15 5.38 -8.60
CA THR A 165 -8.36 6.49 -9.14
C THR A 165 -6.93 6.05 -9.41
N ASP A 166 -6.23 5.54 -8.39
CA ASP A 166 -4.83 5.13 -8.48
C ASP A 166 -4.49 3.91 -7.61
N ALA A 167 -3.48 3.13 -7.99
CA ALA A 167 -2.92 2.14 -7.07
C ALA A 167 -1.97 2.81 -6.07
N ILE A 168 -1.03 3.60 -6.59
CA ILE A 168 -0.08 4.37 -5.79
C ILE A 168 -0.07 5.81 -6.31
N VAL A 169 -0.41 6.76 -5.44
CA VAL A 169 -0.32 8.20 -5.74
C VAL A 169 0.70 8.88 -4.84
N PHE A 170 1.61 9.62 -5.45
CA PHE A 170 2.47 10.60 -4.82
C PHE A 170 1.76 11.95 -4.84
N ALA A 171 0.84 12.12 -3.87
CA ALA A 171 0.08 13.36 -3.68
C ALA A 171 0.95 14.53 -3.19
N GLY A 172 2.20 14.25 -2.80
CA GLY A 172 3.25 15.25 -2.61
C GLY A 172 4.60 14.76 -3.11
N ALA A 173 5.60 15.63 -3.02
CA ALA A 173 6.97 15.29 -3.40
C ALA A 173 7.52 14.19 -2.48
N SER A 174 8.19 13.22 -3.09
CA SER A 174 8.93 12.16 -2.39
C SER A 174 10.35 12.03 -2.95
N ASN A 175 11.30 11.73 -2.07
CA ASN A 175 12.72 11.61 -2.40
C ASN A 175 13.23 10.19 -2.19
N LYS A 176 14.00 9.65 -3.14
CA LYS A 176 14.65 8.32 -3.10
C LYS A 176 13.70 7.15 -2.87
N THR A 177 12.41 7.32 -3.13
CA THR A 177 11.43 6.23 -3.01
C THR A 177 11.64 5.19 -4.11
N ILE A 178 11.42 3.93 -3.77
CA ILE A 178 11.57 2.78 -4.66
C ILE A 178 10.25 2.01 -4.71
N VAL A 179 9.73 1.83 -5.93
CA VAL A 179 8.59 0.94 -6.24
C VAL A 179 9.12 -0.17 -7.12
N GLN A 180 9.28 -1.38 -6.57
CA GLN A 180 9.96 -2.47 -7.28
C GLN A 180 9.30 -3.84 -7.20
N SER A 181 9.37 -4.61 -8.29
CA SER A 181 8.93 -6.02 -8.33
C SER A 181 7.49 -6.24 -7.86
N ASN A 182 6.62 -5.25 -8.00
CA ASN A 182 5.21 -5.36 -7.65
C ASN A 182 4.39 -5.83 -8.86
N THR A 183 3.20 -6.38 -8.60
CA THR A 183 2.20 -6.70 -9.62
C THR A 183 0.97 -5.83 -9.43
N PHE A 184 0.54 -5.17 -10.49
CA PHE A 184 -0.67 -4.35 -10.54
C PHE A 184 -1.59 -4.86 -11.64
N ILE A 185 -2.84 -5.15 -11.30
CA ILE A 185 -3.88 -5.57 -12.25
C ILE A 185 -5.21 -4.96 -11.81
N GLY A 186 -5.84 -4.15 -12.67
CA GLY A 186 -7.10 -3.47 -12.36
C GLY A 186 -7.44 -2.38 -13.38
N THR A 187 -8.47 -1.59 -13.09
CA THR A 187 -8.99 -0.50 -13.95
C THR A 187 -8.84 0.87 -13.24
N TRP A 188 -7.63 1.42 -13.22
CA TRP A 188 -7.39 2.73 -12.58
C TRP A 188 -7.62 3.88 -13.56
N SER A 189 -8.58 4.75 -13.24
CA SER A 189 -9.09 5.80 -14.12
C SER A 189 -8.10 6.94 -14.39
N ASP A 190 -7.19 7.25 -13.46
CA ASP A 190 -6.12 8.23 -13.70
C ASP A 190 -4.82 7.52 -14.10
N CYS A 191 -4.19 6.82 -13.16
CA CYS A 191 -2.97 6.07 -13.41
C CYS A 191 -2.75 4.95 -12.38
N VAL A 192 -1.97 3.93 -12.72
CA VAL A 192 -1.57 2.93 -11.72
C VAL A 192 -0.56 3.51 -10.72
N ILE A 193 0.49 4.15 -11.24
CA ILE A 193 1.52 4.82 -10.43
C ILE A 193 1.58 6.28 -10.87
N ASP A 194 1.12 7.19 -10.02
CA ASP A 194 1.04 8.63 -10.30
C ASP A 194 1.94 9.45 -9.38
N GLY A 195 2.80 10.30 -9.93
CA GLY A 195 3.45 11.38 -9.19
C GLY A 195 3.50 12.69 -9.98
N THR A 196 2.37 13.12 -10.51
CA THR A 196 2.20 14.36 -11.29
C THR A 196 2.04 15.61 -10.42
N VAL A 197 1.57 15.46 -9.18
CA VAL A 197 1.20 16.59 -8.30
C VAL A 197 2.39 17.47 -7.96
N ALA A 198 3.54 16.88 -7.64
CA ALA A 198 4.74 17.62 -7.25
C ALA A 198 6.00 16.93 -7.79
N LEU A 199 7.06 17.71 -7.98
CA LEU A 199 8.36 17.18 -8.37
C LEU A 199 8.89 16.23 -7.30
N SER A 200 9.26 15.03 -7.70
CA SER A 200 9.93 14.04 -6.86
C SER A 200 11.40 13.89 -7.30
N THR A 201 12.28 13.45 -6.42
CA THR A 201 13.71 13.30 -6.74
C THR A 201 14.21 11.90 -6.44
N GLY A 202 15.01 11.32 -7.34
CA GLY A 202 15.52 9.97 -7.15
C GLY A 202 14.43 8.90 -7.05
N LEU A 203 13.27 9.11 -7.67
CA LEU A 203 12.17 8.15 -7.65
C LEU A 203 12.48 6.99 -8.61
N ASN A 204 12.44 5.75 -8.13
CA ASN A 204 12.82 4.58 -8.91
C ASN A 204 11.65 3.60 -9.03
N ILE A 205 11.20 3.37 -10.27
CA ILE A 205 10.14 2.42 -10.61
C ILE A 205 10.79 1.27 -11.38
N ILE A 206 10.94 0.11 -10.75
CA ILE A 206 11.83 -0.96 -11.23
C ILE A 206 11.12 -2.31 -11.31
N ASP A 207 11.20 -2.99 -12.46
CA ASP A 207 10.81 -4.39 -12.63
C ASP A 207 9.38 -4.73 -12.16
N ASN A 208 8.44 -3.78 -12.29
CA ASN A 208 7.03 -4.01 -11.96
C ASN A 208 6.27 -4.60 -13.15
N HIS A 209 5.23 -5.38 -12.85
CA HIS A 209 4.23 -5.81 -13.83
C HIS A 209 2.98 -4.96 -13.66
N VAL A 210 2.68 -4.10 -14.64
CA VAL A 210 1.65 -3.06 -14.55
C VAL A 210 0.61 -3.29 -15.64
N VAL A 211 -0.59 -3.71 -15.25
CA VAL A 211 -1.73 -3.90 -16.16
C VAL A 211 -2.83 -2.94 -15.75
N ASN A 212 -3.11 -1.95 -16.60
CA ASN A 212 -4.27 -1.08 -16.46
C ASN A 212 -5.30 -1.40 -17.55
N LEU A 213 -6.45 -1.92 -17.16
CA LEU A 213 -7.52 -2.29 -18.09
C LEU A 213 -8.53 -1.17 -18.30
N ASP A 214 -8.39 -0.03 -17.60
CA ASP A 214 -9.20 1.15 -17.85
C ASP A 214 -8.93 1.69 -19.27
N SER A 215 -9.98 2.23 -19.88
CA SER A 215 -9.96 2.72 -21.26
C SER A 215 -9.27 4.08 -21.44
N THR A 216 -9.09 4.82 -20.35
CA THR A 216 -8.52 6.18 -20.33
C THR A 216 -7.27 6.29 -19.46
N GLY A 217 -7.13 5.43 -18.46
CA GLY A 217 -6.08 5.41 -17.47
C GLY A 217 -4.71 5.10 -18.04
N LYS A 218 -3.69 5.61 -17.35
CA LYS A 218 -2.28 5.42 -17.68
C LYS A 218 -1.66 4.33 -16.83
N THR A 219 -0.47 3.87 -17.20
CA THR A 219 0.28 2.92 -16.37
C THR A 219 1.21 3.63 -15.40
N ILE A 220 1.98 4.61 -15.88
CA ILE A 220 2.95 5.33 -15.07
C ILE A 220 2.97 6.79 -15.53
N GLN A 221 2.83 7.75 -14.62
CA GLN A 221 2.93 9.18 -14.95
C GLN A 221 3.62 9.97 -13.85
N PHE A 222 4.45 10.93 -14.23
CA PHE A 222 5.19 11.78 -13.30
C PHE A 222 5.24 13.24 -13.75
N HIS A 223 5.40 14.14 -12.77
CA HIS A 223 5.66 15.55 -13.00
C HIS A 223 6.88 15.72 -13.92
N THR A 224 6.83 16.70 -14.83
CA THR A 224 7.84 16.88 -15.88
C THR A 224 9.26 17.14 -15.36
N SER A 225 9.39 17.58 -14.11
CA SER A 225 10.67 17.82 -13.42
C SER A 225 11.06 16.72 -12.43
N THR A 226 10.31 15.63 -12.35
CA THR A 226 10.67 14.49 -11.50
C THR A 226 11.93 13.82 -12.04
N THR A 227 12.88 13.52 -11.15
CA THR A 227 14.12 12.83 -11.50
C THR A 227 14.13 11.42 -10.94
N GLY A 228 14.86 10.53 -11.61
CA GLY A 228 14.97 9.13 -11.21
C GLY A 228 14.96 8.20 -12.41
N SER A 229 14.34 7.04 -12.27
CA SER A 229 14.39 6.00 -13.30
C SER A 229 13.12 5.14 -13.36
N VAL A 230 12.71 4.80 -14.58
CA VAL A 230 11.64 3.83 -14.89
C VAL A 230 12.28 2.71 -15.71
N ILE A 231 12.65 1.61 -15.05
CA ILE A 231 13.50 0.56 -15.63
C ILE A 231 12.81 -0.80 -15.52
N GLY A 232 12.77 -1.54 -16.63
CA GLY A 232 12.36 -2.94 -16.63
C GLY A 232 10.90 -3.23 -16.30
N ASN A 233 10.05 -2.19 -16.27
CA ASN A 233 8.62 -2.38 -16.04
C ASN A 233 7.93 -2.95 -17.28
N LYS A 234 7.08 -3.96 -17.09
CA LYS A 234 6.19 -4.51 -18.11
C LYS A 234 4.83 -3.85 -17.98
N CYS A 235 4.54 -2.91 -18.86
CA CYS A 235 3.31 -2.12 -18.82
C CYS A 235 2.35 -2.58 -19.93
N TYR A 236 1.10 -2.83 -19.57
CA TYR A 236 0.01 -3.22 -20.47
C TYR A 236 -1.20 -2.32 -20.21
N GLY A 237 -1.87 -1.88 -21.28
CA GLY A 237 -3.02 -0.99 -21.22
C GLY A 237 -4.16 -1.46 -22.12
N ASN A 238 -5.39 -1.09 -21.78
CA ASN A 238 -6.53 -1.19 -22.69
C ASN A 238 -6.78 0.19 -23.34
N GLY A 239 -6.62 0.31 -24.65
CA GLY A 239 -6.90 1.57 -25.37
C GLY A 239 -5.68 2.42 -25.76
N SER A 240 -5.95 3.61 -26.29
CA SER A 240 -4.97 4.48 -26.95
C SER A 240 -4.22 5.43 -26.01
N THR A 241 -4.59 5.49 -24.74
CA THR A 241 -3.98 6.34 -23.70
C THR A 241 -2.95 5.61 -22.85
N PHE A 242 -2.68 4.34 -23.16
CA PHE A 242 -1.56 3.59 -22.59
C PHE A 242 -0.25 4.40 -22.72
N ALA A 243 0.28 4.86 -21.60
CA ALA A 243 1.47 5.69 -21.58
C ALA A 243 2.30 5.50 -20.31
N ILE A 244 3.61 5.59 -20.52
CA ILE A 244 4.59 5.96 -19.50
C ILE A 244 4.95 7.42 -19.77
N VAL A 245 4.63 8.32 -18.84
CA VAL A 245 4.92 9.76 -18.94
C VAL A 245 5.99 10.10 -17.90
N ALA A 246 7.24 10.28 -18.33
CA ALA A 246 8.39 10.41 -17.43
C ALA A 246 9.51 11.29 -18.03
N ASP A 247 9.16 12.52 -18.41
CA ASP A 247 9.98 13.41 -19.27
C ASP A 247 11.42 13.66 -18.79
N SER A 248 11.64 13.79 -17.47
CA SER A 248 12.97 14.05 -16.88
C SER A 248 13.61 12.82 -16.22
N MET A 249 13.07 11.62 -16.48
CA MET A 249 13.56 10.37 -15.91
C MET A 249 14.25 9.52 -16.98
N PHE A 250 15.19 8.68 -16.56
CA PHE A 250 15.71 7.65 -17.45
C PHE A 250 14.65 6.55 -17.63
N VAL A 251 14.25 6.28 -18.87
CA VAL A 251 13.25 5.25 -19.21
C VAL A 251 13.92 4.15 -20.03
N CYS A 252 13.89 2.91 -19.51
CA CYS A 252 14.43 1.74 -20.19
C CYS A 252 13.44 0.57 -20.12
N PRO A 253 12.73 0.25 -21.23
CA PRO A 253 11.86 -0.92 -21.27
C PRO A 253 12.68 -2.21 -21.30
N ILE A 254 12.17 -3.31 -20.72
CA ILE A 254 12.74 -4.64 -20.96
C ILE A 254 12.50 -5.03 -22.43
N SER A 255 13.54 -5.54 -23.10
CA SER A 255 13.41 -6.17 -24.41
C SER A 255 12.50 -7.39 -24.30
N ASN A 256 11.37 -7.38 -25.01
CA ASN A 256 10.45 -8.52 -25.13
C ASN A 256 11.17 -9.80 -25.58
#